data_AF-A0A7X9E9Q8-F1
#
_entry.id   AF-A0A7X9E9Q8-F1
#
_cell.length_a   1.000
_cell.length_b   1.000
_cell.length_c   1.000
_cell.angle_alpha   90.00
_cell.angle_beta   90.00
_cell.angle_gamma   90.00
#
_symmetry.space_group_name_H-M   'P 1'
#
loop_
_entity.id
_entity.type
_entity.pdbx_description
1 polymer ?
#
loop_
_entity_poly.entity_id
_entity_poly.type
_entity_poly.pdbx_seq_one_letter_code
_entity_poly.pdbx_strand_id
1 'polypeptide(L)' 'MAEQNPVVNGIEIDTEKVQRMLGKIIVREKTNLKTREKTDAQMVQMIKKMIEEEVECY' A
#
# COMPACT_ATOMS: atom_id res chain seq x y z
N MET A 1 4.62 4.86 22.68
CA MET A 1 3.16 4.92 22.96
C MET A 1 2.54 3.86 22.08
N ALA A 2 1.85 2.87 22.64
CA ALA A 2 1.22 1.82 21.83
C ALA A 2 0.07 2.44 21.05
N GLU A 3 0.28 2.70 19.75
CA GLU A 3 -0.78 3.12 18.85
C GLU A 3 -1.74 1.93 18.72
N GLN A 4 -2.93 2.06 19.31
CA GLN A 4 -3.98 1.06 19.15
C GLN A 4 -4.42 1.09 17.68
N ASN A 5 -4.26 -0.04 16.99
CA ASN A 5 -4.71 -0.21 15.62
C ASN A 5 -6.21 0.11 15.53
N PRO A 6 -6.63 1.03 14.63
CA PRO A 6 -8.03 1.38 14.47
C PRO A 6 -8.80 0.17 13.91
N VAL A 7 -9.94 -0.11 14.52
CA VAL A 7 -10.89 -1.10 14.01
C VAL A 7 -11.88 -0.40 13.09
N VAL A 8 -11.84 -0.72 11.81
CA VAL A 8 -12.76 -0.18 10.80
C VAL A 8 -13.61 -1.33 10.28
N ASN A 9 -14.93 -1.21 10.37
CA ASN A 9 -15.89 -2.25 9.97
C ASN A 9 -15.62 -3.62 10.62
N GLY A 10 -15.12 -3.64 11.86
CA GLY A 10 -14.78 -4.86 12.59
C GLY A 10 -13.44 -5.50 12.18
N ILE A 11 -12.66 -4.86 11.31
CA ILE A 11 -11.34 -5.30 10.88
C ILE A 11 -10.28 -4.44 11.58
N GLU A 12 -9.36 -5.08 12.29
CA GLU A 12 -8.19 -4.40 12.86
C GLU A 12 -7.22 -4.00 11.74
N ILE A 13 -6.92 -2.70 11.64
CA ILE A 13 -6.00 -2.17 10.64
C ILE A 13 -4.62 -1.97 11.26
N ASP A 14 -3.63 -2.72 10.77
CA ASP A 14 -2.22 -2.48 11.08
C ASP A 14 -1.76 -1.16 10.46
N THR A 15 -1.77 -0.12 11.27
CA THR A 15 -1.43 1.24 10.83
C THR A 15 0.03 1.37 10.42
N GLU A 16 0.96 0.66 11.07
CA GLU A 16 2.37 0.69 10.69
C GLU A 16 2.58 0.10 9.30
N LYS A 17 1.95 -1.04 8.99
CA LYS A 17 2.01 -1.64 7.66
C LYS A 17 1.39 -0.73 6.60
N VAL A 18 0.23 -0.14 6.89
CA VAL A 18 -0.43 0.79 5.97
C VAL A 18 0.46 2.01 5.67
N GLN A 19 1.06 2.62 6.70
CA GLN A 19 1.95 3.77 6.52
C GLN A 19 3.18 3.41 5.68
N ARG A 20 3.81 2.26 5.94
CA ARG A 20 4.95 1.76 5.14
C ARG A 20 4.56 1.51 3.69
N MET A 21 3.42 0.86 3.44
CA MET A 21 2.91 0.62 2.09
C MET A 21 2.61 1.94 1.36
N LEU A 22 1.93 2.87 2.02
CA LEU A 22 1.60 4.18 1.46
C LEU A 22 2.86 4.93 1.00
N GLY A 23 3.91 4.93 1.82
CA GLY A 23 5.19 5.51 1.45
C GLY A 23 5.81 4.86 0.20
N LYS A 24 5.81 3.52 0.13
CA LYS A 24 6.29 2.77 -1.06
C LYS A 24 5.50 3.15 -2.31
N ILE A 25 4.17 3.25 -2.22
CA ILE A 25 3.28 3.59 -3.34
C ILE A 25 3.59 4.99 -3.87
N ILE A 26 3.71 5.98 -2.99
CA ILE A 26 4.01 7.38 -3.38
C ILE A 26 5.34 7.47 -4.12
N VAL A 27 6.38 6.80 -3.63
CA VAL A 27 7.71 6.81 -4.29
C VAL A 27 7.64 6.17 -5.68
N ARG A 28 6.91 5.06 -5.82
CA ARG A 28 6.72 4.40 -7.13
C ARG A 28 5.91 5.26 -8.09
N GLU A 29 4.81 5.88 -7.64
CA GLU A 29 4.01 6.80 -8.45
C GLU A 29 4.84 8.00 -8.92
N LYS A 30 5.60 8.62 -8.02
CA LYS A 30 6.52 9.71 -8.36
C LYS A 30 7.56 9.29 -9.40
N THR A 31 8.01 8.05 -9.35
CA THR A 31 8.95 7.49 -10.34
C THR A 31 8.24 7.27 -11.66
N ASN A 32 7.05 6.68 -11.64
CA ASN A 32 6.23 6.44 -12.82
C ASN A 32 5.81 7.73 -13.54
N LEU A 33 5.55 8.82 -12.83
CA LEU A 33 5.30 10.13 -13.44
C LEU A 33 6.48 10.63 -14.29
N LYS A 34 7.71 10.25 -13.92
CA LYS A 34 8.93 10.60 -14.67
C LYS A 34 9.19 9.63 -15.83
N THR A 35 9.05 8.34 -15.58
CA THR A 35 9.42 7.29 -16.55
C THR A 35 8.31 6.93 -17.52
N ARG A 36 7.04 7.15 -17.12
CA ARG A 36 5.81 6.72 -17.80
C ARG A 36 5.81 5.23 -18.15
N GLU A 37 6.43 4.42 -17.29
CA GLU A 37 6.63 2.98 -17.52
C GLU A 37 5.32 2.19 -17.38
N LYS A 38 4.43 2.65 -16.50
CA LYS A 38 3.15 2.00 -16.19
C LYS A 38 2.00 2.97 -16.45
N THR A 39 0.93 2.45 -17.01
CA THR A 39 -0.36 3.14 -17.08
C THR A 39 -1.04 3.16 -15.71
N ASP A 40 -2.03 4.03 -15.54
CA ASP A 40 -2.83 4.12 -14.32
C ASP A 40 -3.44 2.75 -13.94
N ALA A 41 -3.95 2.01 -14.92
CA ALA A 41 -4.49 0.66 -14.71
C ALA A 41 -3.43 -0.32 -14.17
N GLN A 42 -2.21 -0.25 -14.69
CA GLN A 42 -1.09 -1.06 -14.22
C GLN A 42 -0.61 -0.64 -12.83
N MET A 43 -0.64 0.65 -12.50
CA MET A 43 -0.35 1.14 -11.16
C MET A 43 -1.38 0.63 -10.14
N VAL A 44 -2.66 0.64 -10.48
CA VAL A 44 -3.73 0.06 -9.64
C VAL A 44 -3.51 -1.44 -9.42
N GLN A 45 -3.18 -2.20 -10.47
CA GLN A 45 -2.89 -3.63 -10.32
C GLN A 45 -1.67 -3.89 -9.44
N MET A 46 -0.61 -3.09 -9.60
CA MET A 46 0.58 -3.19 -8.75
C MET A 46 0.26 -2.90 -7.28
N ILE A 47 -0.58 -1.91 -7.00
CA ILE A 47 -1.00 -1.58 -5.62
C ILE A 47 -1.77 -2.74 -4.99
N LYS A 48 -2.72 -3.32 -5.73
CA LYS A 48 -3.47 -4.50 -5.25
C LYS A 48 -2.54 -5.67 -4.93
N LYS A 49 -1.57 -5.95 -5.81
CA LYS A 49 -0.59 -7.01 -5.60
C LYS A 49 0.28 -6.75 -4.36
N MET A 50 0.73 -5.51 -4.14
CA MET A 50 1.50 -5.17 -2.93
C MET A 50 0.69 -5.39 -1.65
N ILE A 51 -0.60 -5.10 -1.67
CA ILE A 51 -1.49 -5.33 -0.53
C ILE A 51 -1.66 -6.84 -0.30
N GLU A 52 -1.93 -7.59 -1.37
CA GLU A 52 -2.05 -9.05 -1.34
C GLU A 52 -0.78 -9.72 -0.77
N GLU A 53 0.41 -9.33 -1.25
CA GLU A 53 1.70 -9.83 -0.76
C GLU A 53 1.91 -9.55 0.75
N GLU A 54 1.49 -8.38 1.25
CA GLU A 54 1.63 -8.02 2.67
C GLU A 54 0.56 -8.69 3.56
N VAL A 55 -0.55 -9.19 2.97
CA VAL A 55 -1.65 -9.90 3.67
C VAL A 55 -1.46 -11.42 3.64
N GLU A 56 -1.04 -11.99 2.52
CA GLU A 56 -0.82 -13.45 2.35
C GLU A 56 0.48 -13.93 3.01
N CYS A 57 1.45 -13.06 3.28
CA CYS A 57 2.65 -13.43 4.05
C CYS A 57 2.36 -13.56 5.56
N TYR A 58 1.72 -14.67 5.96
CA TYR A 58 1.86 -15.32 7.28
C TYR A 58 1.76 -16.85 7.17
#